data_AF-A0A1I7V3M5-F1
#
_entry.id   AF-A0A1I7V3M5-F1
#
_cell.length_a   1.000
_cell.length_b   1.000
_cell.length_c   1.000
_cell.angle_alpha   90.00
_cell.angle_beta   90.00
_cell.angle_gamma   90.00
#
_symmetry.space_group_name_H-M   'P 1'
#
loop_
_entity.id
_entity.type
_entity.pdbx_description
1 polymer ?
#
loop_
_entity_poly.entity_id
_entity_poly.type
_entity_poly.pdbx_seq_one_letter_code
_entity_poly.pdbx_strand_id
1 'polypeptide(L)'
;MENGNNDSLQPKIEQIEQVTDQAIENLYVDDKMRRLIIDLQRHWLTDYHTAREKILEDLTRKLHEEFRQDQEKIRADLQVQFKQELDSTRAELEDKHAKILEAESAKLSEKHKRELSAARKKQWCFNCDNEAIYHCCWNTSYCSVECQQGHWQSHRKVCRRKKTGGGSSRDAQLPQQQFPSSTQ
;
A
#
# COMPACT_ATOMS: atom_id res chain seq x y z
N MET A 1 -35.30 -21.21 10.55
CA MET A 1 -34.80 -22.57 10.29
C MET A 1 -35.85 -23.50 10.84
N GLU A 2 -36.80 -23.87 9.99
CA GLU A 2 -37.93 -24.72 10.37
C GLU A 2 -37.44 -26.15 10.58
N ASN A 3 -37.81 -26.72 11.73
CA ASN A 3 -37.56 -28.11 12.08
C ASN A 3 -38.29 -29.02 11.09
N GLY A 4 -37.54 -29.67 10.21
CA GLY A 4 -38.03 -30.68 9.30
C GLY A 4 -38.58 -31.88 10.07
N ASN A 5 -39.88 -32.11 9.88
CA ASN A 5 -40.70 -33.24 10.32
C ASN A 5 -40.08 -34.61 9.98
N ASN A 6 -39.07 -35.07 10.72
CA ASN A 6 -38.54 -36.43 10.60
C ASN A 6 -39.29 -37.44 11.50
N ASP A 7 -40.19 -36.96 12.37
CA ASP A 7 -40.88 -37.76 13.39
C ASP A 7 -42.19 -38.42 12.86
N SER A 8 -42.51 -38.25 11.58
CA SER A 8 -43.82 -38.64 11.01
C SER A 8 -43.82 -39.99 10.27
N LEU A 9 -42.64 -40.51 9.90
CA LEU A 9 -42.52 -41.74 9.10
C LEU A 9 -42.18 -42.99 9.93
N GLN A 10 -41.43 -42.86 11.02
CA GLN A 10 -41.21 -43.92 12.01
C GLN A 10 -42.52 -44.56 12.51
N PRO A 11 -43.53 -43.78 12.95
CA PRO A 11 -44.77 -44.35 13.49
C PRO A 11 -45.62 -45.08 12.44
N LYS A 12 -45.47 -44.78 11.15
CA LYS A 12 -46.23 -45.46 10.08
C LYS A 12 -45.67 -46.83 9.72
N ILE A 13 -44.39 -47.09 9.97
CA ILE A 13 -43.73 -48.36 9.65
C ILE A 13 -43.91 -49.37 10.79
N GLU A 14 -43.78 -48.92 12.04
CA GLU A 14 -44.10 -49.73 13.22
C GLU A 14 -45.58 -50.20 13.20
N GLN A 15 -46.47 -49.34 12.69
CA GLN A 15 -47.86 -49.71 12.44
C GLN A 15 -48.00 -50.78 11.34
N ILE A 16 -47.15 -50.76 10.31
CA ILE A 16 -47.14 -51.78 9.25
C ILE A 16 -46.58 -53.11 9.79
N GLU A 17 -45.53 -53.10 10.60
CA GLU A 17 -45.01 -54.28 11.30
C GLU A 17 -46.09 -54.95 12.16
N GLN A 18 -46.78 -54.17 13.00
CA GLN A 18 -47.84 -54.69 13.87
C GLN A 18 -49.02 -55.28 13.09
N VAL A 19 -49.41 -54.63 11.99
CA VAL A 19 -50.52 -55.10 11.14
C VAL A 19 -50.15 -56.35 10.35
N THR A 20 -48.90 -56.46 9.90
CA THR A 20 -48.41 -57.62 9.12
C THR A 20 -48.15 -58.84 9.99
N ASP A 21 -47.57 -58.66 11.18
CA ASP A 21 -47.38 -59.72 12.16
C ASP A 21 -48.73 -60.33 12.59
N GLN A 22 -49.73 -59.49 12.86
CA GLN A 22 -51.08 -59.92 13.20
C GLN A 22 -51.78 -60.63 12.03
N ALA A 23 -51.54 -60.22 10.79
CA ALA A 23 -52.09 -60.86 9.60
C ALA A 23 -51.44 -62.25 9.35
N ILE A 24 -50.14 -62.40 9.63
CA ILE A 24 -49.43 -63.67 9.52
C ILE A 24 -49.93 -64.65 10.58
N GLU A 25 -50.17 -64.20 11.82
CA GLU A 25 -50.80 -64.98 12.89
C GLU A 25 -52.12 -65.63 12.46
N ASN A 26 -52.94 -64.90 11.70
CA ASN A 26 -54.28 -65.32 11.28
C ASN A 26 -54.31 -66.28 10.06
N LEU A 27 -53.18 -66.53 9.40
CA LEU A 27 -53.11 -67.47 8.26
C LEU A 27 -52.86 -68.91 8.74
N TYR A 28 -53.57 -69.90 8.17
CA TYR A 28 -53.39 -71.32 8.46
C TYR A 28 -52.14 -71.86 7.73
N VAL A 29 -50.98 -71.50 8.26
CA VAL A 29 -49.64 -71.76 7.70
C VAL A 29 -48.88 -72.70 8.65
N ASP A 30 -48.23 -73.73 8.10
CA ASP A 30 -47.37 -74.66 8.86
C ASP A 30 -46.30 -73.89 9.66
N ASP A 31 -45.98 -74.35 10.88
CA ASP A 31 -45.14 -73.60 11.84
C ASP A 31 -43.75 -73.28 11.28
N LYS A 32 -43.21 -74.15 10.43
CA LYS A 32 -41.94 -73.92 9.72
C LYS A 32 -42.06 -72.80 8.70
N MET A 33 -43.16 -72.78 7.94
CA MET A 33 -43.42 -71.76 6.92
C MET A 33 -43.71 -70.39 7.55
N ARG A 34 -44.36 -70.37 8.73
CA ARG A 34 -44.58 -69.15 9.53
C ARG A 34 -43.25 -68.50 9.94
N ARG A 35 -42.31 -69.29 10.46
CA ARG A 35 -40.97 -68.79 10.84
C ARG A 35 -40.21 -68.21 9.65
N LEU A 36 -40.23 -68.90 8.51
CA LEU A 36 -39.60 -68.41 7.28
C LEU A 36 -40.18 -67.07 6.80
N ILE A 37 -41.49 -66.87 6.92
CA ILE A 37 -42.15 -65.61 6.55
C ILE A 37 -41.73 -64.48 7.52
N ILE A 38 -41.73 -64.74 8.83
CA ILE A 38 -41.31 -63.75 9.84
C ILE A 38 -39.83 -63.37 9.67
N ASP A 39 -38.96 -64.36 9.45
CA ASP A 39 -37.52 -64.11 9.25
C ASP A 39 -37.27 -63.31 7.97
N LEU A 40 -37.99 -63.62 6.89
CA LEU A 40 -37.91 -62.86 5.64
C LEU A 40 -38.39 -61.42 5.83
N GLN A 41 -39.50 -61.21 6.53
CA GLN A 41 -40.04 -59.87 6.83
C GLN A 41 -39.06 -59.05 7.67
N ARG A 42 -38.52 -59.63 8.74
CA ARG A 42 -37.52 -58.98 9.61
C ARG A 42 -36.26 -58.61 8.85
N HIS A 43 -35.76 -59.52 8.01
CA HIS A 43 -34.58 -59.26 7.18
C HIS A 43 -34.83 -58.12 6.19
N TRP A 44 -35.95 -58.17 5.44
CA TRP A 44 -36.33 -57.13 4.50
C TRP A 44 -36.44 -55.76 5.15
N LEU A 45 -37.06 -55.70 6.33
CA LEU A 45 -37.26 -54.46 7.02
C LEU A 45 -35.93 -53.89 7.56
N THR A 46 -35.09 -54.75 8.14
CA THR A 46 -33.73 -54.37 8.57
C THR A 46 -32.91 -53.84 7.40
N ASP A 47 -32.95 -54.52 6.25
CA ASP A 47 -32.24 -54.11 5.04
C ASP A 47 -32.76 -52.77 4.52
N TYR A 48 -34.09 -52.57 4.52
CA TYR A 48 -34.71 -51.30 4.13
C TYR A 48 -34.29 -50.15 5.05
N HIS A 49 -34.34 -50.34 6.37
CA HIS A 49 -33.91 -49.33 7.35
C HIS A 49 -32.44 -48.98 7.17
N THR A 50 -31.58 -49.99 7.09
CA THR A 50 -30.13 -49.82 6.88
C THR A 50 -29.84 -49.07 5.58
N ALA A 51 -30.51 -49.45 4.48
CA ALA A 51 -30.32 -48.78 3.20
C ALA A 51 -30.80 -47.32 3.24
N ARG A 52 -31.94 -47.04 3.90
CA ARG A 52 -32.47 -45.68 4.05
C ARG A 52 -31.52 -44.80 4.86
N GLU A 53 -31.07 -45.28 6.02
CA GLU A 53 -30.13 -44.56 6.88
C GLU A 53 -28.83 -44.28 6.16
N LYS A 54 -28.26 -45.28 5.48
CA LYS A 54 -27.03 -45.11 4.69
C LYS A 54 -27.17 -44.03 3.62
N ILE A 55 -28.27 -44.01 2.87
CA ILE A 55 -28.49 -42.98 1.82
C ILE A 55 -28.60 -41.59 2.44
N LEU A 56 -29.27 -41.45 3.58
CA LEU A 56 -29.40 -40.16 4.27
C LEU A 56 -28.05 -39.67 4.80
N GLU A 57 -27.25 -40.55 5.38
CA GLU A 57 -25.89 -40.24 5.83
C GLU A 57 -24.99 -39.84 4.66
N ASP A 58 -25.02 -40.59 3.56
CA ASP A 58 -24.21 -40.33 2.38
C ASP A 58 -24.59 -39.00 1.71
N LEU A 59 -25.88 -38.71 1.61
CA LEU A 59 -26.37 -37.43 1.09
C LEU A 59 -25.95 -36.26 2.00
N THR A 60 -26.11 -36.42 3.31
CA THR A 60 -25.72 -35.40 4.29
C THR A 60 -24.22 -35.13 4.24
N ARG A 61 -23.40 -36.19 4.20
CA ARG A 61 -21.94 -36.10 4.08
C ARG A 61 -21.53 -35.38 2.80
N LYS A 62 -22.15 -35.72 1.67
CA LYS A 62 -21.87 -35.09 0.37
C LYS A 62 -22.19 -33.60 0.39
N LEU A 63 -23.35 -33.22 0.93
CA LEU A 63 -23.74 -31.82 1.03
C LEU A 63 -22.78 -31.01 1.92
N HIS A 64 -22.36 -31.58 3.05
CA HIS A 64 -21.39 -30.92 3.94
C HIS A 64 -20.02 -30.74 3.26
N GLU A 65 -19.57 -31.75 2.51
CA GLU A 65 -18.30 -31.67 1.80
C GLU A 65 -18.35 -30.64 0.66
N GLU A 66 -19.41 -30.62 -0.13
CA GLU A 66 -19.62 -29.62 -1.19
C GLU A 66 -19.64 -28.21 -0.59
N PHE A 67 -20.39 -27.99 0.49
CA PHE A 67 -20.43 -26.70 1.17
C PHE A 67 -19.06 -26.26 1.71
N ARG A 68 -18.30 -27.20 2.30
CA ARG A 68 -16.95 -26.92 2.80
C ARG A 68 -16.01 -26.52 1.66
N GLN A 69 -16.05 -27.24 0.55
CA GLN A 69 -15.25 -26.93 -0.64
C GLN A 69 -15.62 -25.57 -1.23
N ASP A 70 -16.91 -25.25 -1.31
CA ASP A 70 -17.38 -23.94 -1.79
C ASP A 70 -16.89 -22.81 -0.88
N GLN A 71 -16.93 -23.00 0.45
CA GLN A 71 -16.38 -22.01 1.38
C GLN A 71 -14.88 -21.82 1.21
N GLU A 72 -14.11 -22.91 1.07
CA GLU A 72 -12.66 -22.87 0.85
C GLU A 72 -12.33 -22.15 -0.46
N LYS A 73 -13.09 -22.42 -1.52
CA LYS A 73 -12.94 -21.78 -2.82
C LYS A 73 -13.24 -20.29 -2.76
N ILE A 74 -14.38 -19.89 -2.18
CA ILE A 74 -14.75 -18.48 -2.00
C ILE A 74 -13.67 -17.73 -1.21
N ARG A 75 -13.15 -18.35 -0.14
CA ARG A 75 -12.08 -17.76 0.67
C ARG A 75 -10.81 -17.57 -0.15
N ALA A 76 -10.39 -18.57 -0.92
CA ALA A 76 -9.20 -18.50 -1.75
C ALA A 76 -9.33 -17.43 -2.85
N ASP A 77 -10.48 -17.40 -3.54
CA ASP A 77 -10.76 -16.41 -4.59
C ASP A 77 -10.73 -14.99 -4.03
N LEU A 78 -11.37 -14.77 -2.88
CA LEU A 78 -11.37 -13.47 -2.21
C LEU A 78 -9.97 -13.04 -1.78
N GLN A 79 -9.16 -13.97 -1.26
CA GLN A 79 -7.78 -13.68 -0.87
C GLN A 79 -6.91 -13.30 -2.08
N VAL A 80 -7.11 -13.96 -3.22
CA VAL A 80 -6.42 -13.63 -4.48
C VAL A 80 -6.84 -12.23 -4.96
N GLN A 81 -8.15 -11.93 -4.96
CA GLN A 81 -8.66 -10.61 -5.35
C GLN A 81 -8.08 -9.49 -4.48
N PHE A 82 -8.13 -9.65 -3.15
CA PHE A 82 -7.56 -8.67 -2.24
C PHE A 82 -6.05 -8.45 -2.48
N LYS A 83 -5.31 -9.54 -2.73
CA LYS A 83 -3.88 -9.43 -3.04
C LYS A 83 -3.64 -8.65 -4.34
N GLN A 84 -4.41 -8.95 -5.39
CA GLN A 84 -4.30 -8.25 -6.67
C GLN A 84 -4.62 -6.75 -6.53
N GLU A 85 -5.67 -6.40 -5.79
CA GLU A 85 -6.04 -5.00 -5.55
C GLU A 85 -4.97 -4.24 -4.75
N LEU A 86 -4.39 -4.87 -3.72
CA LEU A 86 -3.29 -4.30 -2.95
C LEU A 86 -2.05 -4.07 -3.82
N ASP A 87 -1.66 -5.07 -4.61
CA ASP A 87 -0.50 -4.99 -5.50
C ASP A 87 -0.71 -3.91 -6.59
N SER A 88 -1.92 -3.82 -7.16
CA SER A 88 -2.28 -2.77 -8.14
C SER A 88 -2.21 -1.37 -7.51
N THR A 89 -2.82 -1.19 -6.34
CA THR A 89 -2.83 0.10 -5.63
C THR A 89 -1.42 0.53 -5.26
N ARG A 90 -0.58 -0.42 -4.82
CA ARG A 90 0.82 -0.16 -4.51
C ARG A 90 1.59 0.29 -5.74
N ALA A 91 1.46 -0.42 -6.87
CA ALA A 91 2.15 -0.06 -8.11
C ALA A 91 1.73 1.33 -8.61
N GLU A 92 0.45 1.66 -8.53
CA GLU A 92 -0.03 3.01 -8.88
C GLU A 92 0.54 4.11 -7.98
N LEU A 93 0.64 3.86 -6.67
CA LEU A 93 1.23 4.82 -5.74
C LEU A 93 2.72 5.02 -5.99
N GLU A 94 3.45 3.94 -6.23
CA GLU A 94 4.88 3.99 -6.56
C GLU A 94 5.13 4.77 -7.87
N ASP A 95 4.34 4.54 -8.91
CA ASP A 95 4.40 5.28 -10.18
C ASP A 95 4.07 6.78 -10.00
N LYS A 96 3.00 7.09 -9.27
CA LYS A 96 2.63 8.48 -8.95
C LYS A 96 3.75 9.17 -8.17
N HIS A 97 4.32 8.51 -7.16
CA HIS A 97 5.44 9.05 -6.39
C HIS A 97 6.69 9.29 -7.25
N ALA A 98 7.03 8.33 -8.12
CA ALA A 98 8.18 8.46 -9.02
C ALA A 98 8.02 9.67 -9.96
N LYS A 99 6.84 9.85 -10.55
CA LYS A 99 6.53 10.99 -11.43
C LYS A 99 6.59 12.33 -10.70
N ILE A 100 6.06 12.40 -9.48
CA ILE A 100 6.15 13.62 -8.65
C ILE A 100 7.61 13.95 -8.36
N LEU A 101 8.39 12.96 -7.92
CA LEU A 101 9.80 13.16 -7.59
C LEU A 101 10.62 13.61 -8.81
N GLU A 102 10.37 13.02 -9.98
CA GLU A 102 11.01 13.42 -11.22
C GLU A 102 10.66 14.87 -11.61
N ALA A 103 9.37 15.24 -11.52
CA ALA A 103 8.92 16.61 -11.81
C ALA A 103 9.52 17.63 -10.83
N GLU A 104 9.59 17.31 -9.54
CA GLU A 104 10.22 18.17 -8.54
C GLU A 104 11.73 18.31 -8.75
N SER A 105 12.41 17.21 -9.06
CA SER A 105 13.84 17.19 -9.38
C SER A 105 14.15 18.04 -10.62
N ALA A 106 13.35 17.91 -11.68
CA ALA A 106 13.48 18.72 -12.89
C ALA A 106 13.24 20.21 -12.61
N LYS A 107 12.19 20.53 -11.83
CA LYS A 107 11.88 21.91 -11.42
C LYS A 107 13.00 22.52 -10.60
N LEU A 108 13.57 21.78 -9.65
CA LEU A 108 14.67 22.26 -8.82
C LEU A 108 15.94 22.47 -9.64
N SER A 109 16.24 21.54 -10.55
CA SER A 109 17.39 21.64 -11.46
C SER A 109 17.30 22.87 -12.36
N GLU A 110 16.13 23.14 -12.94
CA GLU A 110 15.91 24.31 -13.78
C GLU A 110 15.96 25.61 -12.96
N LYS A 111 15.38 25.63 -11.76
CA LYS A 111 15.50 26.78 -10.84
C LYS A 111 16.97 27.07 -10.52
N HIS A 112 17.73 26.04 -10.16
CA HIS A 112 19.16 26.19 -9.84
C HIS A 112 19.95 26.72 -11.04
N LYS A 113 19.69 26.20 -12.25
CA LYS A 113 20.31 26.69 -13.49
C LYS A 113 20.02 28.17 -13.74
N ARG A 114 18.78 28.61 -13.50
CA ARG A 114 18.38 30.03 -13.61
C ARG A 114 19.10 30.89 -12.59
N GLU A 115 19.14 30.47 -11.33
CA GLU A 115 19.81 31.17 -10.24
C GLU A 115 21.31 31.31 -10.50
N LEU A 116 21.99 30.24 -10.93
CA LEU A 116 23.40 30.30 -11.34
C LEU A 116 23.63 31.25 -12.51
N SER A 117 22.76 31.23 -13.50
CA SER A 117 22.85 32.12 -14.67
C SER A 117 22.63 33.59 -14.29
N ALA A 118 21.70 33.85 -13.36
CA ALA A 118 21.51 35.18 -12.80
C ALA A 118 22.72 35.60 -11.95
N ALA A 119 23.29 34.68 -11.18
CA ALA A 119 24.41 34.95 -10.30
C ALA A 119 25.66 35.38 -11.11
N ARG A 120 25.96 34.66 -12.19
CA ARG A 120 27.10 34.95 -13.08
C ARG A 120 27.03 36.31 -13.79
N LYS A 121 25.85 36.96 -13.84
CA LYS A 121 25.67 38.27 -14.47
C LYS A 121 25.94 39.45 -13.53
N LYS A 122 26.17 39.20 -12.24
CA LYS A 122 26.38 40.23 -11.21
C LYS A 122 27.81 40.19 -10.66
N GLN A 123 28.19 41.25 -9.96
CA GLN A 123 29.42 41.29 -9.16
C GLN A 123 29.09 40.95 -7.71
N TRP A 124 30.00 40.23 -7.04
CA TRP A 124 29.77 39.71 -5.70
C TRP A 124 30.82 40.23 -4.73
N CYS A 125 30.37 40.57 -3.53
CA CYS A 125 31.21 41.07 -2.46
C CYS A 125 32.15 39.97 -2.01
N PHE A 126 33.47 40.20 -2.09
CA PHE A 126 34.46 39.20 -1.69
C PHE A 126 34.34 38.80 -0.21
N ASN A 127 33.79 39.69 0.63
CA ASN A 127 33.73 39.46 2.08
C ASN A 127 32.46 38.71 2.53
N CYS A 128 31.33 38.86 1.83
CA CYS A 128 30.03 38.38 2.33
C CYS A 128 29.05 37.88 1.27
N ASP A 129 29.48 37.76 0.01
CA ASP A 129 28.66 37.24 -1.11
C ASP A 129 27.37 38.02 -1.41
N ASN A 130 27.17 39.20 -0.82
CA ASN A 130 26.14 40.13 -1.25
C ASN A 130 26.50 40.79 -2.59
N GLU A 131 25.51 41.30 -3.31
CA GLU A 131 25.75 42.02 -4.57
C GLU A 131 26.67 43.23 -4.32
N ALA A 132 27.79 43.28 -5.05
CA ALA A 132 28.79 44.31 -4.89
C ALA A 132 28.43 45.56 -5.70
N ILE A 133 28.57 46.72 -5.06
CA ILE A 133 28.36 48.04 -5.67
C ILE A 133 29.66 48.82 -5.82
N TYR A 134 30.73 48.40 -5.14
CA TYR A 134 32.04 49.04 -5.17
C TYR A 134 33.10 48.12 -5.77
N HIS A 135 33.77 48.56 -6.83
CA HIS A 135 34.90 47.84 -7.43
C HIS A 135 36.24 48.29 -6.84
N CYS A 136 37.11 47.33 -6.50
CA CYS A 136 38.48 47.61 -6.04
C CYS A 136 39.51 47.34 -7.15
N CYS A 137 39.60 46.08 -7.60
CA CYS A 137 40.44 45.63 -8.71
C CYS A 137 39.89 44.33 -9.31
N TRP A 138 40.56 43.77 -10.33
CA TRP A 138 40.15 42.51 -10.97
C TRP A 138 39.80 41.42 -9.95
N ASN A 139 38.58 40.87 -10.07
CA ASN A 139 38.04 39.83 -9.19
C ASN A 139 37.97 40.21 -7.70
N THR A 140 37.87 41.50 -7.37
CA THR A 140 37.64 41.95 -5.98
C THR A 140 36.73 43.19 -5.95
N SER A 141 35.51 42.97 -5.49
CA SER A 141 34.46 43.98 -5.32
C SER A 141 33.83 43.84 -3.93
N TYR A 142 33.16 44.89 -3.44
CA TYR A 142 32.54 44.94 -2.12
C TYR A 142 31.13 45.55 -2.18
N CYS A 143 30.24 45.12 -1.27
CA CYS A 143 28.92 45.73 -1.11
C CYS A 143 28.95 46.97 -0.20
N SER A 144 29.98 47.12 0.65
CA SER A 144 30.09 48.21 1.61
C SER A 144 31.54 48.51 2.00
N VAL A 145 31.76 49.68 2.61
CA VAL A 145 33.08 50.08 3.12
C VAL A 145 33.51 49.20 4.28
N GLU A 146 32.57 48.76 5.13
CA GLU A 146 32.82 47.84 6.24
C GLU A 146 33.34 46.50 5.71
N CYS A 147 32.73 45.96 4.65
CA CYS A 147 33.21 44.75 3.99
C CYS A 147 34.59 44.92 3.38
N GLN A 148 34.89 46.09 2.81
CA GLN A 148 36.23 46.38 2.31
C GLN A 148 37.26 46.43 3.43
N GLN A 149 36.97 47.11 4.55
CA GLN A 149 37.87 47.21 5.70
C GLN A 149 38.11 45.85 6.35
N GLY A 150 37.07 45.01 6.47
CA GLY A 150 37.18 43.65 6.98
C GLY A 150 38.14 42.79 6.16
N HIS A 151 38.06 42.85 4.83
CA HIS A 151 38.95 42.11 3.93
C HIS A 151 40.31 42.81 3.68
N TRP A 152 40.47 44.08 4.06
CA TRP A 152 41.60 44.91 3.61
C TRP A 152 42.97 44.37 4.04
N GLN A 153 43.08 43.82 5.26
CA GLN A 153 44.36 43.38 5.81
C GLN A 153 45.03 42.28 4.98
N SER A 154 44.24 41.37 4.40
CA SER A 154 44.70 40.35 3.46
C SER A 154 44.80 40.91 2.04
N HIS A 155 43.81 41.66 1.59
CA HIS A 155 43.73 42.15 0.21
C HIS A 155 44.87 43.11 -0.17
N ARG A 156 45.31 43.99 0.74
CA ARG A 156 46.32 45.04 0.46
C ARG A 156 47.64 44.50 -0.10
N LYS A 157 47.99 43.25 0.21
CA LYS A 157 49.23 42.60 -0.24
C LYS A 157 49.16 42.19 -1.72
N VAL A 158 47.95 41.96 -2.24
CA VAL A 158 47.69 41.43 -3.59
C VAL A 158 46.84 42.37 -4.45
N CYS A 159 46.48 43.54 -3.92
CA CYS A 159 45.68 44.54 -4.59
C CYS A 159 46.38 45.01 -5.87
N ARG A 160 45.68 44.94 -7.01
CA ARG A 160 46.19 45.33 -8.33
C ARG A 160 45.86 46.78 -8.71
N ARG A 161 45.26 47.55 -7.80
CA ARG A 161 44.91 48.94 -8.06
C ARG A 161 46.19 49.78 -8.11
N LYS A 162 46.55 50.28 -9.29
CA LYS A 162 47.76 51.09 -9.51
C LYS A 162 47.66 52.39 -8.70
N LYS A 163 48.71 52.70 -7.92
CA LYS A 163 48.88 54.00 -7.25
C LYS A 163 49.15 55.04 -8.35
N THR A 164 48.14 55.76 -8.81
CA THR A 164 48.36 56.98 -9.60
C THR A 164 49.01 58.00 -8.67
N GLY A 165 50.34 58.19 -8.79
CA GLY A 165 51.10 59.18 -8.01
C GLY A 165 50.71 60.62 -8.40
N GLY A 166 50.74 61.60 -7.49
CA GLY A 166 51.34 61.57 -6.16
C GLY A 166 51.03 62.79 -5.29
N GLY A 167 51.61 62.78 -4.09
CA GLY A 167 51.63 63.91 -3.16
C GLY A 167 51.24 63.54 -1.72
N SER A 168 52.26 63.31 -0.89
CA SER A 168 52.27 63.39 0.58
C SER A 168 51.82 62.19 1.42
N SER A 169 52.76 61.77 2.25
CA SER A 169 52.63 60.85 3.39
C SER A 169 51.42 61.19 4.26
N ARG A 170 50.41 60.34 4.19
CA ARG A 170 49.39 60.12 5.22
C ARG A 170 49.13 58.62 5.25
N ASP A 171 48.75 58.12 6.43
CA ASP A 171 48.42 56.73 6.71
C ASP A 171 47.70 56.01 5.57
N ALA A 172 47.82 54.68 5.56
CA ALA A 172 47.15 53.78 4.64
C ALA A 172 45.61 53.82 4.82
N GLN A 173 45.00 54.97 4.55
CA GLN A 173 43.57 55.19 4.52
C GLN A 173 43.03 54.73 3.16
N LEU A 174 41.88 54.05 3.22
CA LEU A 174 41.07 53.68 2.05
C LEU A 174 40.91 54.89 1.11
N PRO A 175 40.96 54.69 -0.22
CA PRO A 175 40.48 55.70 -1.15
C PRO A 175 38.97 55.85 -0.93
N GLN A 176 38.55 56.93 -0.27
CA GLN A 176 37.16 57.39 -0.32
C GLN A 176 36.91 57.79 -1.78
N GLN A 177 36.25 56.90 -2.53
CA GLN A 177 35.59 57.33 -3.76
C GLN A 177 34.41 58.20 -3.34
N GLN A 178 34.42 59.45 -3.79
CA GLN A 178 33.27 60.35 -3.67
C GLN A 178 32.13 59.77 -4.51
N PHE A 179 30.95 59.65 -3.92
CA PHE A 179 29.75 59.19 -4.62
C PHE A 179 28.69 60.30 -4.65
N PRO A 180 27.97 60.44 -5.78
CA PRO A 180 26.81 61.32 -5.87
C PRO A 180 25.67 60.78 -4.99
N SER A 181 24.97 61.69 -4.31
CA SER A 181 23.79 61.41 -3.50
C SER A 181 22.70 60.74 -4.33
N SER A 182 22.16 59.64 -3.81
CA SER A 182 20.97 58.98 -4.34
C SER A 182 19.79 59.97 -4.37
N THR A 183 19.24 60.21 -5.55
CA THR A 183 17.88 60.76 -5.71
C THR A 183 16.98 59.61 -6.16
N GLN A 184 16.01 59.32 -5.30
CA GLN A 184 14.72 58.60 -5.46
C GLN A 184 14.62 57.47 -6.48
#